data_AF-A0A6A6SU45-F1
#
_entry.id   AF-A0A6A6SU45-F1
#
_cell.length_a   1.000
_cell.length_b   1.000
_cell.length_c   1.000
_cell.angle_alpha   90.00
_cell.angle_beta   90.00
_cell.angle_gamma   90.00
#
_symmetry.space_group_name_H-M   'P 1'
#
loop_
_entity.id
_entity.type
_entity.pdbx_description
1 polymer ?
#
loop_
_entity_poly.entity_id
_entity_poly.type
_entity_poly.pdbx_seq_one_letter_code
_entity_poly.pdbx_strand_id
1 'polypeptide(L)'
;MSEPTGIVLRVNTLARAFNHAVNCFCSICLGQNFENDFKTYIIQLELTKLRLTRWGNALGLTDINDDTTLEQTDLSKSQMMLGTRGLQRISDIFAAAEKTAENLLDHKEFEQEQCLDDRHEIVRSLLEKLSLSRLSNISPSKVSKTKWALYKKEEFDSLINGVTTLITQLEANVKPPSKKIETLCDEELASIGTEDKSRINILTPLVAELDKSLLDAIKKFRREQEENASNFMYSVDNQGLQANEDTRTVTGYLGGPDNWDQSKERLYVCLELGRSKNRICIDLRRKHVTLCLGSVLQASLWCK
;
A
#
# COMPACT_ATOMS: atom_id res chain seq x y z
N MET A 1 31.31 45.69 -3.51
CA MET A 1 30.10 45.28 -2.77
C MET A 1 29.15 44.67 -3.79
N SER A 2 29.24 43.35 -4.02
CA SER A 2 28.31 42.64 -4.90
C SER A 2 27.07 42.28 -4.10
N GLU A 3 25.91 42.77 -4.50
CA GLU A 3 24.63 42.27 -4.02
C GLU A 3 24.55 40.75 -4.29
N PRO A 4 24.12 39.92 -3.33
CA PRO A 4 23.84 38.53 -3.63
C PRO A 4 22.63 38.53 -4.56
N THR A 5 22.84 38.16 -5.83
CA THR A 5 21.77 37.92 -6.80
C THR A 5 20.78 36.95 -6.18
N GLY A 6 19.65 37.48 -5.70
CA GLY A 6 18.57 36.70 -5.12
C GLY A 6 18.07 35.75 -6.20
N ILE A 7 18.36 34.47 -6.04
CA ILE A 7 17.82 33.42 -6.92
C ILE A 7 16.30 33.51 -6.81
N VAL A 8 15.65 33.95 -7.89
CA VAL A 8 14.19 33.90 -8.01
C VAL A 8 13.82 32.43 -8.14
N LEU A 9 13.55 31.79 -6.99
CA LEU A 9 13.04 30.44 -6.93
C LEU A 9 11.64 30.43 -7.54
N ARG A 10 11.55 29.92 -8.77
CA ARG A 10 10.28 29.63 -9.44
C ARG A 10 9.82 28.23 -9.07
N VAL A 11 8.52 28.00 -9.06
CA VAL A 11 7.94 26.71 -8.67
C VAL A 11 8.39 25.57 -9.58
N ASN A 12 8.69 25.85 -10.85
CA ASN A 12 9.31 24.90 -11.78
C ASN A 12 10.64 24.33 -11.25
N THR A 13 11.36 25.06 -10.38
CA THR A 13 12.60 24.58 -9.75
C THR A 13 12.31 23.44 -8.76
N LEU A 14 11.27 23.60 -7.94
CA LEU A 14 10.85 22.60 -6.97
C LEU A 14 10.34 21.34 -7.68
N ALA A 15 9.52 21.53 -8.72
CA ALA A 15 9.03 20.47 -9.60
C ALA A 15 10.15 19.67 -10.25
N ARG A 16 11.13 20.36 -10.83
CA ARG A 16 12.29 19.71 -11.49
C ARG A 16 13.14 18.95 -10.48
N ALA A 17 13.37 19.52 -9.29
CA ALA A 17 14.08 18.82 -8.22
C ALA A 17 13.32 17.57 -7.76
N PHE A 18 11.98 17.65 -7.66
CA PHE A 18 11.13 16.52 -7.33
C PHE A 18 11.23 15.41 -8.38
N ASN A 19 11.06 15.75 -9.66
CA ASN A 19 11.17 14.81 -10.76
C ASN A 19 12.55 14.14 -10.80
N HIS A 20 13.61 14.92 -10.57
CA HIS A 20 14.97 14.37 -10.52
C HIS A 20 15.15 13.39 -9.36
N ALA A 21 14.69 13.73 -8.16
CA ALA A 21 14.78 12.87 -6.98
C ALA A 21 14.00 11.56 -7.18
N VAL A 22 12.78 11.62 -7.73
CA VAL A 22 11.98 10.42 -8.05
C VAL A 22 12.66 9.56 -9.11
N ASN A 23 13.26 10.16 -10.14
CA ASN A 23 13.97 9.41 -11.20
C ASN A 23 15.22 8.69 -10.68
N CYS A 24 15.80 9.10 -9.55
CA CYS A 24 16.94 8.40 -8.97
C CYS A 24 16.58 6.97 -8.52
N PHE A 25 15.34 6.74 -8.07
CA PHE A 25 14.87 5.40 -7.71
C PHE A 25 14.88 4.43 -8.89
N CYS A 26 14.59 4.92 -10.11
CA CYS A 26 14.59 4.10 -11.32
C CYS A 26 16.01 3.72 -11.82
N SER A 27 17.04 4.34 -11.25
CA SER A 27 18.43 4.12 -11.66
C SER A 27 19.13 3.02 -10.84
N ILE A 28 18.49 2.51 -9.80
CA ILE A 28 19.04 1.49 -8.90
C ILE A 28 18.61 0.09 -9.31
N CYS A 29 19.59 -0.81 -9.34
CA CYS A 29 19.42 -2.25 -9.27
C CYS A 29 20.01 -2.78 -7.94
N LEU A 30 19.54 -3.93 -7.47
CA LEU A 30 20.14 -4.63 -6.34
C LEU A 30 20.91 -5.85 -6.86
N GLY A 31 22.17 -5.97 -6.47
CA GLY A 31 23.05 -7.08 -6.86
C GLY A 31 22.73 -8.40 -6.13
N GLN A 32 23.39 -9.48 -6.55
CA GLN A 32 23.09 -10.84 -6.07
C GLN A 32 23.39 -11.08 -4.57
N ASN A 33 24.24 -10.26 -3.95
CA ASN A 33 24.63 -10.38 -2.53
C ASN A 33 23.50 -10.07 -1.54
N PHE A 34 22.33 -9.63 -2.02
CA PHE A 34 21.19 -9.31 -1.17
C PHE A 34 20.39 -10.54 -0.68
N GLU A 35 20.78 -11.75 -1.09
CA GLU A 35 20.33 -13.06 -0.60
C GLU A 35 18.85 -13.09 -0.13
N ASN A 36 18.59 -13.56 1.11
CA ASN A 36 17.26 -13.80 1.67
C ASN A 36 16.43 -12.51 1.90
N ASP A 37 17.08 -11.34 1.91
CA ASP A 37 16.46 -10.05 2.19
C ASP A 37 16.12 -9.25 0.92
N PHE A 38 16.55 -9.71 -0.26
CA PHE A 38 16.37 -9.01 -1.54
C PHE A 38 14.93 -8.55 -1.79
N LYS A 39 13.96 -9.42 -1.49
CA LYS A 39 12.53 -9.13 -1.66
C LYS A 39 12.07 -7.98 -0.76
N THR A 40 12.59 -7.94 0.46
CA THR A 40 12.32 -6.89 1.43
C THR A 40 12.85 -5.55 0.93
N TYR A 41 14.11 -5.52 0.48
CA TYR A 41 14.74 -4.29 0.02
C TYR A 41 14.09 -3.69 -1.23
N ILE A 42 13.69 -4.52 -2.20
CA ILE A 42 12.95 -4.01 -3.36
C ILE A 42 11.63 -3.36 -2.93
N ILE A 43 10.87 -4.00 -2.03
CA ILE A 43 9.62 -3.44 -1.55
C ILE A 43 9.86 -2.15 -0.74
N GLN A 44 10.92 -2.09 0.08
CA GLN A 44 11.29 -0.87 0.81
C GLN A 44 11.63 0.28 -0.15
N LEU A 45 12.33 0.01 -1.24
CA LEU A 45 12.65 1.00 -2.27
C LEU A 45 11.38 1.55 -2.93
N GLU A 46 10.47 0.67 -3.35
CA GLU A 46 9.19 1.06 -3.98
C GLU A 46 8.25 1.76 -2.99
N LEU A 47 8.21 1.37 -1.71
CA LEU A 47 7.45 2.06 -0.67
C LEU A 47 7.99 3.48 -0.43
N THR A 48 9.31 3.63 -0.38
CA THR A 48 9.95 4.94 -0.19
C THR A 48 9.65 5.86 -1.39
N LYS A 49 9.69 5.33 -2.61
CA LYS A 49 9.27 6.03 -3.83
C LYS A 49 7.79 6.39 -3.81
N LEU A 50 6.91 5.46 -3.39
CA LEU A 50 5.47 5.71 -3.27
C LEU A 50 5.18 6.85 -2.29
N ARG A 51 5.87 6.87 -1.14
CA ARG A 51 5.76 7.95 -0.15
C ARG A 51 6.19 9.30 -0.71
N LEU A 52 7.35 9.36 -1.39
CA LEU A 52 7.83 10.59 -2.02
C LEU A 52 6.86 11.09 -3.11
N THR A 53 6.37 10.19 -3.96
CA THR A 53 5.41 10.56 -5.02
C THR A 53 4.05 11.00 -4.45
N ARG A 54 3.59 10.42 -3.33
CA ARG A 54 2.40 10.90 -2.59
C ARG A 54 2.61 12.33 -2.08
N TRP A 55 3.76 12.62 -1.47
CA TRP A 55 4.08 13.97 -1.02
C TRP A 55 4.07 14.97 -2.18
N GLY A 56 4.70 14.64 -3.31
CA GLY A 56 4.73 15.50 -4.49
C GLY A 56 3.35 15.70 -5.11
N ASN A 57 2.55 14.64 -5.23
CA ASN A 57 1.18 14.73 -5.76
C ASN A 57 0.28 15.59 -4.87
N ALA A 58 0.39 15.46 -3.55
CA ALA A 58 -0.41 16.26 -2.62
C ALA A 58 -0.07 17.76 -2.69
N LEU A 59 1.15 18.10 -3.11
CA LEU A 59 1.59 19.48 -3.37
C LEU A 59 1.36 19.93 -4.82
N GLY A 60 0.72 19.12 -5.67
CA GLY A 60 0.51 19.46 -7.08
C GLY A 60 1.78 19.45 -7.93
N LEU A 61 2.88 18.87 -7.45
CA LEU A 61 4.17 18.83 -8.17
C LEU A 61 4.17 17.89 -9.38
N THR A 62 3.16 17.02 -9.46
CA THR A 62 3.03 16.01 -10.50
C THR A 62 2.28 16.46 -11.75
N ASP A 63 1.66 17.63 -11.72
CA ASP A 63 0.76 18.12 -12.79
C ASP A 63 1.25 19.44 -13.40
N ILE A 64 2.57 19.65 -13.38
CA ILE A 64 3.19 20.90 -13.84
C ILE A 64 3.64 20.71 -15.29
N ASN A 65 2.97 21.40 -16.21
CA ASN A 65 3.42 21.64 -17.57
C ASN A 65 4.39 22.82 -17.60
N ASP A 66 5.24 22.92 -18.63
CA ASP A 66 6.22 24.02 -18.74
C ASP A 66 5.58 25.44 -18.71
N ASP A 67 4.29 25.54 -19.05
CA ASP A 67 3.50 26.78 -19.04
C ASP A 67 2.66 26.99 -17.76
N THR A 68 2.51 26.00 -16.86
CA THR A 68 1.76 26.22 -15.61
C THR A 68 2.65 26.85 -14.56
N THR A 69 2.56 28.18 -14.45
CA THR A 69 2.87 28.84 -13.19
C THR A 69 1.96 28.25 -12.12
N LEU A 70 2.54 27.59 -11.13
CA LEU A 70 1.85 27.13 -9.92
C LEU A 70 1.38 28.34 -9.08
N GLU A 71 0.47 29.13 -9.63
CA GLU A 71 -0.28 30.17 -8.92
C GLU A 71 -1.24 29.56 -7.88
N GLN A 72 -1.32 28.22 -7.81
CA GLN A 72 -2.28 27.48 -6.98
C GLN A 72 -1.66 26.74 -5.79
N THR A 73 -0.33 26.76 -5.59
CA THR A 73 0.27 26.26 -4.35
C THR A 73 0.46 27.40 -3.37
N ASP A 74 -0.20 27.34 -2.21
CA ASP A 74 -0.05 28.26 -1.05
C ASP A 74 1.35 28.21 -0.38
N LEU A 75 2.38 27.76 -1.10
CA LEU A 75 3.73 27.60 -0.58
C LEU A 75 4.46 28.94 -0.58
N SER A 76 4.93 29.34 0.61
CA SER A 76 5.83 30.49 0.74
C SER A 76 7.17 30.23 0.00
N LYS A 77 7.86 31.31 -0.39
CA LYS A 77 9.21 31.23 -0.96
C LYS A 77 10.19 30.43 -0.09
N SER A 78 10.06 30.55 1.23
CA SER A 78 10.88 29.81 2.19
C SER A 78 10.61 28.30 2.11
N GLN A 79 9.33 27.89 2.07
CA GLN A 79 8.95 26.48 1.93
C GLN A 79 9.41 25.91 0.58
N MET A 80 9.29 26.66 -0.51
CA MET A 80 9.82 26.24 -1.82
C MET A 80 11.33 26.02 -1.78
N MET A 81 12.09 26.90 -1.10
CA MET A 81 13.52 26.75 -0.93
C MET A 81 13.89 25.52 -0.11
N LEU A 82 13.21 25.31 1.03
CA LEU A 82 13.43 24.15 1.90
C LEU A 82 13.09 22.84 1.19
N GLY A 83 11.97 22.79 0.47
CA GLY A 83 11.56 21.65 -0.35
C GLY A 83 12.60 21.34 -1.42
N THR A 84 13.02 22.35 -2.19
CA THR A 84 14.02 22.18 -3.26
C THR A 84 15.34 21.64 -2.70
N ARG A 85 15.82 22.21 -1.59
CA ARG A 85 17.07 21.77 -0.94
C ARG A 85 16.96 20.34 -0.41
N GLY A 86 15.82 19.97 0.18
CA GLY A 86 15.61 18.59 0.66
C GLY A 86 15.61 17.58 -0.48
N LEU A 87 14.97 17.89 -1.61
CA LEU A 87 14.97 17.03 -2.80
C LEU A 87 16.35 16.92 -3.46
N GLN A 88 17.11 18.01 -3.48
CA GLN A 88 18.52 17.99 -3.91
C GLN A 88 19.34 17.06 -3.01
N ARG A 89 19.21 17.18 -1.68
CA ARG A 89 19.89 16.27 -0.74
C ARG A 89 19.52 14.81 -0.94
N ILE A 90 18.26 14.50 -1.25
CA ILE A 90 17.87 13.12 -1.60
C ILE A 90 18.69 12.67 -2.81
N SER A 91 18.75 13.48 -3.86
CA SER A 91 19.51 13.19 -5.07
C SER A 91 21.02 13.03 -4.79
N ASP A 92 21.58 13.83 -3.86
CA ASP A 92 22.97 13.74 -3.43
C ASP A 92 23.27 12.40 -2.72
N ILE A 93 22.35 11.87 -1.91
CA ILE A 93 22.51 10.55 -1.29
C ILE A 93 22.56 9.45 -2.36
N PHE A 94 21.69 9.51 -3.36
CA PHE A 94 21.73 8.58 -4.49
C PHE A 94 23.06 8.66 -5.25
N ALA A 95 23.54 9.86 -5.57
CA ALA A 95 24.81 10.06 -6.26
C ALA A 95 26.02 9.58 -5.44
N ALA A 96 25.99 9.75 -4.11
CA ALA A 96 27.03 9.24 -3.22
C ALA A 96 27.04 7.71 -3.17
N ALA A 97 25.85 7.10 -3.15
CA ALA A 97 25.70 5.64 -3.19
C ALA A 97 26.15 5.05 -4.53
N GLU A 98 25.80 5.69 -5.66
CA GLU A 98 26.26 5.33 -7.01
C GLU A 98 27.77 5.33 -7.10
N LYS A 99 28.42 6.43 -6.68
CA LYS A 99 29.88 6.54 -6.66
C LYS A 99 30.53 5.46 -5.78
N THR A 100 29.89 5.10 -4.68
CA THR A 100 30.38 4.03 -3.79
C THR A 100 30.30 2.67 -4.48
N ALA A 101 29.19 2.40 -5.19
CA ALA A 101 29.00 1.19 -5.96
C ALA A 101 29.99 1.08 -7.13
N GLU A 102 30.26 2.16 -7.85
CA GLU A 102 31.25 2.21 -8.95
C GLU A 102 32.66 1.84 -8.47
N ASN A 103 33.08 2.33 -7.29
CA ASN A 103 34.38 1.98 -6.72
C ASN A 103 34.51 0.48 -6.37
N LEU A 104 33.40 -0.25 -6.25
CA LEU A 104 33.39 -1.70 -6.00
C LEU A 104 33.36 -2.51 -7.30
N LEU A 105 32.98 -1.90 -8.42
CA LEU A 105 32.82 -2.52 -9.74
C LEU A 105 34.13 -2.78 -10.49
N ASP A 106 35.25 -2.21 -10.05
CA ASP A 106 36.58 -2.51 -10.62
C ASP A 106 36.95 -4.02 -10.55
N HIS A 107 36.14 -4.86 -9.87
CA HIS A 107 36.43 -6.27 -9.63
C HIS A 107 35.29 -7.29 -9.85
N LYS A 108 34.10 -6.94 -10.39
CA LYS A 108 33.02 -7.94 -10.59
C LYS A 108 32.16 -7.71 -11.86
N GLU A 109 31.99 -8.79 -12.64
CA GLU A 109 31.05 -8.83 -13.78
C GLU A 109 29.60 -8.65 -13.32
N PHE A 110 28.82 -7.97 -14.15
CA PHE A 110 27.40 -7.70 -13.91
C PHE A 110 26.60 -8.99 -14.13
N GLU A 111 26.43 -9.78 -13.08
CA GLU A 111 25.60 -10.99 -13.12
C GLU A 111 24.17 -10.77 -12.61
N GLN A 112 23.28 -11.54 -13.23
CA GLN A 112 21.82 -11.50 -13.31
C GLN A 112 21.04 -10.97 -12.09
N GLU A 113 20.02 -10.13 -12.35
CA GLU A 113 19.03 -9.69 -11.35
C GLU A 113 18.36 -10.91 -10.67
N GLN A 114 18.29 -10.91 -9.33
CA GLN A 114 17.56 -11.95 -8.60
C GLN A 114 16.05 -11.87 -8.88
N CYS A 115 15.42 -13.03 -9.06
CA CYS A 115 13.98 -13.11 -9.33
C CYS A 115 13.18 -13.02 -8.01
N LEU A 116 12.16 -12.16 -7.97
CA LEU A 116 11.18 -12.13 -6.89
C LEU A 116 10.26 -13.35 -6.98
N ASP A 117 9.69 -13.79 -5.85
CA ASP A 117 8.57 -14.73 -5.93
C ASP A 117 7.30 -14.01 -6.37
N ASP A 118 6.36 -14.77 -6.94
CA ASP A 118 5.12 -14.23 -7.54
C ASP A 118 4.38 -13.25 -6.62
N ARG A 119 4.35 -13.49 -5.30
CA ARG A 119 3.63 -12.62 -4.37
C ARG A 119 4.34 -11.28 -4.17
N HIS A 120 5.67 -11.30 -4.03
CA HIS A 120 6.46 -10.08 -3.88
C HIS A 120 6.51 -9.29 -5.19
N GLU A 121 6.54 -9.97 -6.33
CA GLU A 121 6.47 -9.32 -7.66
C GLU A 121 5.12 -8.63 -7.88
N ILE A 122 4.00 -9.25 -7.48
CA ILE A 122 2.68 -8.61 -7.51
C ILE A 122 2.68 -7.36 -6.63
N VAL A 123 3.19 -7.44 -5.39
CA VAL A 123 3.26 -6.28 -4.50
C VAL A 123 4.13 -5.17 -5.10
N ARG A 124 5.32 -5.52 -5.61
CA ARG A 124 6.23 -4.57 -6.27
C ARG A 124 5.54 -3.87 -7.45
N SER A 125 4.97 -4.63 -8.38
CA SER A 125 4.33 -4.09 -9.57
C SER A 125 3.14 -3.19 -9.24
N LEU A 126 2.39 -3.48 -8.18
CA LEU A 126 1.32 -2.61 -7.68
C LEU A 126 1.87 -1.28 -7.14
N LEU A 127 2.91 -1.32 -6.30
CA LEU A 127 3.54 -0.11 -5.77
C LEU A 127 4.16 0.75 -6.88
N GLU A 128 4.81 0.10 -7.84
CA GLU A 128 5.38 0.75 -9.01
C GLU A 128 4.29 1.41 -9.86
N LYS A 129 3.21 0.68 -10.17
CA LYS A 129 2.07 1.20 -10.93
C LYS A 129 1.42 2.39 -10.25
N LEU A 130 1.23 2.34 -8.93
CA LEU A 130 0.69 3.45 -8.13
C LEU A 130 1.60 4.67 -8.14
N SER A 131 2.91 4.46 -8.11
CA SER A 131 3.89 5.54 -8.20
C SER A 131 3.90 6.15 -9.61
N LEU A 132 3.89 5.32 -10.66
CA LEU A 132 3.94 5.76 -12.05
C LEU A 132 2.67 6.46 -12.52
N SER A 133 1.49 6.02 -12.05
CA SER A 133 0.22 6.66 -12.42
C SER A 133 0.21 8.15 -12.04
N ARG A 134 0.87 8.49 -10.92
CA ARG A 134 1.04 9.86 -10.42
C ARG A 134 2.05 10.67 -11.21
N LEU A 135 2.96 10.02 -11.93
CA LEU A 135 4.01 10.68 -12.71
C LEU A 135 3.64 10.84 -14.18
N SER A 136 2.44 10.39 -14.60
CA SER A 136 2.02 10.35 -16.00
C SER A 136 1.99 11.70 -16.72
N ASN A 137 1.76 12.80 -16.00
CA ASN A 137 1.76 14.17 -16.53
C ASN A 137 3.15 14.83 -16.47
N ILE A 138 4.09 14.24 -15.74
CA ILE A 138 5.48 14.63 -15.81
C ILE A 138 6.03 13.94 -17.04
N SER A 139 6.41 14.73 -18.06
CA SER A 139 7.14 14.19 -19.19
C SER A 139 8.31 13.38 -18.61
N PRO A 140 8.35 12.05 -18.80
CA PRO A 140 9.51 11.30 -18.40
C PRO A 140 10.59 11.84 -19.31
N SER A 141 11.40 12.79 -18.81
CA SER A 141 12.70 13.01 -19.40
C SER A 141 13.22 11.60 -19.55
N LYS A 142 13.47 11.17 -20.79
CA LYS A 142 14.04 9.88 -21.13
C LYS A 142 15.37 9.81 -20.39
N VAL A 143 15.32 9.49 -19.10
CA VAL A 143 16.48 9.42 -18.26
C VAL A 143 16.99 8.04 -18.57
N SER A 144 17.73 7.94 -19.67
CA SER A 144 18.71 6.91 -19.89
C SER A 144 19.85 7.08 -18.86
N LYS A 145 19.50 7.17 -17.56
CA LYS A 145 20.51 7.01 -16.53
C LYS A 145 20.95 5.58 -16.64
N THR A 146 22.26 5.41 -16.68
CA THR A 146 22.91 4.12 -16.55
C THR A 146 22.37 3.49 -15.26
N LYS A 147 21.77 2.31 -15.37
CA LYS A 147 21.40 1.55 -14.19
C LYS A 147 22.69 1.16 -13.47
N TRP A 148 22.75 1.39 -12.17
CA TRP A 148 23.86 0.97 -11.32
C TRP A 148 23.34 0.05 -10.21
N ALA A 149 24.20 -0.83 -9.72
CA ALA A 149 23.81 -1.86 -8.75
C ALA A 149 24.43 -1.61 -7.38
N LEU A 150 23.62 -1.69 -6.33
CA LEU A 150 24.14 -1.85 -4.96
C LEU A 150 24.57 -3.29 -4.75
N TYR A 151 25.63 -3.51 -3.96
CA TYR A 151 26.16 -4.86 -3.69
C TYR A 151 26.19 -5.24 -2.21
N LYS A 152 25.95 -4.28 -1.31
CA LYS A 152 26.00 -4.52 0.13
C LYS A 152 24.75 -4.02 0.82
N LYS A 153 24.31 -4.80 1.79
CA LYS A 153 23.17 -4.49 2.66
C LYS A 153 23.36 -3.16 3.38
N GLU A 154 24.56 -2.91 3.91
CA GLU A 154 24.87 -1.71 4.69
C GLU A 154 24.73 -0.43 3.84
N GLU A 155 25.11 -0.50 2.56
CA GLU A 155 25.00 0.60 1.62
C GLU A 155 23.54 0.89 1.28
N PHE A 156 22.73 -0.15 1.12
CA PHE A 156 21.28 -0.03 0.93
C PHE A 156 20.58 0.54 2.17
N ASP A 157 20.85 -0.01 3.35
CA ASP A 157 20.27 0.45 4.61
C ASP A 157 20.63 1.92 4.86
N SER A 158 21.88 2.32 4.60
CA SER A 158 22.31 3.72 4.68
C SER A 158 21.56 4.61 3.69
N LEU A 159 21.38 4.17 2.44
CA LEU A 159 20.63 4.89 1.42
C LEU A 159 19.16 5.08 1.83
N ILE A 160 18.44 4.00 2.14
CA ILE A 160 17.02 4.05 2.48
C ILE A 160 16.77 4.84 3.76
N ASN A 161 17.60 4.65 4.80
CA ASN A 161 17.47 5.42 6.04
C ASN A 161 17.71 6.91 5.82
N GLY A 162 18.73 7.25 5.03
CA GLY A 162 19.03 8.63 4.66
C GLY A 162 17.88 9.29 3.90
N VAL A 163 17.36 8.61 2.87
CA VAL A 163 16.24 9.11 2.05
C VAL A 163 14.96 9.22 2.88
N THR A 164 14.61 8.22 3.67
CA THR A 164 13.40 8.21 4.52
C THR A 164 13.45 9.32 5.58
N THR A 165 14.64 9.59 6.14
CA THR A 165 14.86 10.69 7.06
C THR A 165 14.63 12.04 6.36
N LEU A 166 15.17 12.22 5.15
CA LEU A 166 14.97 13.44 4.37
C LEU A 166 13.51 13.64 3.95
N ILE A 167 12.79 12.57 3.57
CA ILE A 167 11.35 12.64 3.27
C ILE A 167 10.57 13.07 4.51
N THR A 168 10.89 12.52 5.68
CA THR A 168 10.26 12.92 6.95
C THR A 168 10.52 14.40 7.27
N GLN A 169 11.74 14.89 7.02
CA GLN A 169 12.06 16.31 7.15
C GLN A 169 11.34 17.17 6.12
N LEU A 170 11.19 16.69 4.89
CA LEU A 170 10.43 17.38 3.83
C LEU A 170 8.96 17.55 4.23
N GLU A 171 8.30 16.49 4.68
CA GLU A 171 6.91 16.52 5.15
C GLU A 171 6.72 17.46 6.34
N ALA A 172 7.70 17.54 7.26
CA ALA A 172 7.65 18.44 8.41
C ALA A 172 7.80 19.92 8.01
N ASN A 173 8.71 20.22 7.08
CA ASN A 173 9.03 21.58 6.63
C ASN A 173 8.04 22.12 5.59
N VAL A 174 7.54 21.23 4.73
CA VAL A 174 6.61 21.55 3.63
C VAL A 174 5.41 20.61 3.78
N LYS A 175 4.45 21.05 4.59
CA LYS A 175 3.28 20.26 4.95
C LYS A 175 2.33 20.15 3.76
N PRO A 176 2.09 18.93 3.24
CA PRO A 176 1.05 18.72 2.25
C PRO A 176 -0.35 18.86 2.88
N PRO A 177 -1.41 19.12 2.09
CA PRO A 177 -2.78 19.13 2.58
C PRO A 177 -3.18 17.76 3.15
N SER A 178 -3.50 17.70 4.45
CA SER A 178 -3.77 16.43 5.16
C SER A 178 -4.87 15.61 4.50
N LYS A 179 -5.97 16.25 4.10
CA LYS A 179 -7.10 15.58 3.44
C LYS A 179 -6.68 14.90 2.12
N LYS A 180 -5.77 15.51 1.37
CA LYS A 180 -5.26 14.94 0.11
C LYS A 180 -4.38 13.73 0.39
N ILE A 181 -3.52 13.79 1.40
CA ILE A 181 -2.70 12.65 1.84
C ILE A 181 -3.58 11.48 2.29
N GLU A 182 -4.60 11.72 3.12
CA GLU A 182 -5.54 10.69 3.57
C GLU A 182 -6.23 10.01 2.40
N THR A 183 -6.78 10.80 1.45
CA THR A 183 -7.43 10.27 0.25
C THR A 183 -6.47 9.40 -0.58
N LEU A 184 -5.22 9.87 -0.76
CA LEU A 184 -4.21 9.12 -1.50
C LEU A 184 -3.81 7.81 -0.79
N CYS A 185 -3.75 7.80 0.55
CA CYS A 185 -3.48 6.57 1.31
C CYS A 185 -4.65 5.58 1.21
N ASP A 186 -5.89 6.07 1.26
CA ASP A 186 -7.09 5.23 1.11
C ASP A 186 -7.15 4.61 -0.30
N GLU A 187 -6.81 5.37 -1.35
CA GLU A 187 -6.68 4.88 -2.74
C GLU A 187 -5.57 3.83 -2.91
N GLU A 188 -4.40 4.06 -2.29
CA GLU A 188 -3.29 3.10 -2.25
C GLU A 188 -3.74 1.77 -1.61
N LEU A 189 -4.42 1.84 -0.47
CA LEU A 189 -4.90 0.66 0.24
C LEU A 189 -6.00 -0.08 -0.50
N ALA A 190 -6.94 0.64 -1.12
CA ALA A 190 -7.96 0.03 -1.97
C ALA A 190 -7.30 -0.73 -3.13
N SER A 191 -6.27 -0.16 -3.76
CA SER A 191 -5.55 -0.80 -4.86
C SER A 191 -4.73 -2.01 -4.43
N ILE A 192 -4.15 -1.99 -3.23
CA ILE A 192 -3.33 -3.08 -2.69
C ILE A 192 -4.22 -4.22 -2.15
N GLY A 193 -5.33 -3.89 -1.49
CA GLY A 193 -6.16 -4.81 -0.72
C GLY A 193 -7.38 -5.39 -1.43
N THR A 194 -7.66 -4.99 -2.67
CA THR A 194 -8.89 -5.36 -3.42
C THR A 194 -9.01 -6.84 -3.72
N GLU A 195 -7.89 -7.53 -3.95
CA GLU A 195 -7.90 -8.94 -4.39
C GLU A 195 -7.38 -9.91 -3.32
N ASP A 196 -6.37 -9.50 -2.54
CA ASP A 196 -5.73 -10.39 -1.58
C ASP A 196 -5.23 -9.62 -0.35
N LYS A 197 -5.89 -9.87 0.78
CA LYS A 197 -5.52 -9.28 2.09
C LYS A 197 -4.14 -9.75 2.58
N SER A 198 -3.60 -10.85 2.04
CA SER A 198 -2.25 -11.31 2.37
C SER A 198 -1.16 -10.32 1.95
N ARG A 199 -1.41 -9.51 0.90
CA ARG A 199 -0.52 -8.44 0.43
C ARG A 199 -0.31 -7.36 1.49
N ILE A 200 -1.38 -6.97 2.20
CA ILE A 200 -1.30 -6.01 3.31
C ILE A 200 -0.45 -6.57 4.45
N ASN A 201 -0.49 -7.88 4.70
CA ASN A 201 0.31 -8.50 5.76
C ASN A 201 1.82 -8.48 5.45
N ILE A 202 2.20 -8.68 4.19
CA ILE A 202 3.60 -8.53 3.74
C ILE A 202 4.08 -7.09 3.91
N LEU A 203 3.23 -6.12 3.57
CA LEU A 203 3.58 -4.69 3.62
C LEU A 203 3.59 -4.09 5.03
N THR A 204 2.73 -4.57 5.92
CA THR A 204 2.55 -4.01 7.28
C THR A 204 3.88 -3.76 8.04
N PRO A 205 4.79 -4.74 8.16
CA PRO A 205 6.05 -4.52 8.88
C PRO A 205 6.94 -3.45 8.22
N LEU A 206 6.99 -3.42 6.88
CA LEU A 206 7.82 -2.49 6.12
C LEU A 206 7.26 -1.06 6.15
N VAL A 207 5.94 -0.94 6.03
CA VAL A 207 5.22 0.32 6.14
C VAL A 207 5.37 0.91 7.55
N ALA A 208 5.41 0.07 8.59
CA ALA A 208 5.59 0.55 9.96
C ALA A 208 6.92 1.28 10.18
N GLU A 209 7.97 0.87 9.47
CA GLU A 209 9.29 1.50 9.50
C GLU A 209 9.36 2.74 8.60
N LEU A 210 8.81 2.65 7.39
CA LEU A 210 9.05 3.63 6.33
C LEU A 210 7.96 4.70 6.15
N ASP A 211 6.72 4.41 6.53
CA ASP A 211 5.57 5.25 6.18
C ASP A 211 4.45 5.22 7.22
N LYS A 212 4.52 6.17 8.16
CA LYS A 212 3.55 6.31 9.24
C LYS A 212 2.14 6.65 8.73
N SER A 213 2.02 7.46 7.69
CA SER A 213 0.72 7.87 7.14
C SER A 213 -0.02 6.69 6.53
N LEU A 214 0.68 5.86 5.74
CA LEU A 214 0.10 4.64 5.19
C LEU A 214 -0.18 3.61 6.29
N LEU A 215 0.67 3.51 7.31
CA LEU A 215 0.43 2.64 8.47
C LEU A 215 -0.89 2.99 9.18
N ASP A 216 -1.14 4.28 9.40
CA ASP A 216 -2.34 4.74 10.10
C ASP A 216 -3.60 4.47 9.27
N ALA A 217 -3.51 4.59 7.94
CA ALA A 217 -4.56 4.18 7.03
C ALA A 217 -4.80 2.64 7.08
N ILE A 218 -3.75 1.81 7.15
CA ILE A 218 -3.88 0.35 7.32
C ILE A 218 -4.60 0.02 8.64
N LYS A 219 -4.24 0.70 9.74
CA LYS A 219 -4.88 0.48 11.04
C LYS A 219 -6.34 0.91 11.04
N LYS A 220 -6.66 2.03 10.38
CA LYS A 220 -8.05 2.48 10.19
C LYS A 220 -8.84 1.44 9.40
N PHE A 221 -8.33 1.00 8.26
CA PHE A 221 -8.95 -0.04 7.43
C PHE A 221 -9.20 -1.34 8.20
N ARG A 222 -8.25 -1.80 9.03
CA ARG A 222 -8.45 -3.00 9.86
C ARG A 222 -9.55 -2.84 10.91
N ARG A 223 -9.61 -1.70 11.59
CA ARG A 223 -10.67 -1.41 12.58
C ARG A 223 -12.06 -1.39 11.96
N GLU A 224 -12.21 -0.74 10.81
CA GLU A 224 -13.51 -0.70 10.09
C GLU A 224 -13.98 -2.10 9.67
N GLN A 225 -13.07 -3.02 9.34
CA GLN A 225 -13.41 -4.41 9.04
C GLN A 225 -13.87 -5.18 10.29
N GLU A 226 -13.24 -4.94 11.44
CA GLU A 226 -13.61 -5.56 12.72
C GLU A 226 -14.98 -5.04 13.21
N GLU A 227 -15.25 -3.75 13.06
CA GLU A 227 -16.54 -3.13 13.40
C GLU A 227 -17.66 -3.64 12.48
N ASN A 228 -17.40 -3.78 11.17
CA ASN A 228 -18.36 -4.34 10.22
C ASN A 228 -18.65 -5.82 10.47
N ALA A 229 -17.64 -6.62 10.84
CA ALA A 229 -17.83 -8.01 11.27
C ALA A 229 -18.65 -8.09 12.57
N SER A 230 -18.42 -7.15 13.50
CA SER A 230 -19.18 -7.07 14.75
C SER A 230 -20.64 -6.67 14.50
N ASN A 231 -20.88 -5.68 13.65
CA ASN A 231 -22.23 -5.23 13.29
C ASN A 231 -23.03 -6.30 12.52
N PHE A 232 -22.38 -7.15 11.72
CA PHE A 232 -23.03 -8.31 11.13
C PHE A 232 -23.50 -9.32 12.18
N MET A 233 -22.78 -9.44 13.30
CA MET A 233 -23.13 -10.35 14.39
C MET A 233 -24.26 -9.80 15.30
N TYR A 234 -24.39 -8.48 15.42
CA TYR A 234 -25.49 -7.83 16.16
C TYR A 234 -26.77 -7.58 15.33
N SER A 235 -26.72 -7.72 14.01
CA SER A 235 -27.91 -7.60 13.15
C SER A 235 -28.80 -8.86 13.14
N VAL A 236 -28.40 -9.95 13.78
CA VAL A 236 -29.20 -11.19 13.86
C VAL A 236 -30.31 -11.08 14.91
N ASP A 237 -30.22 -10.13 15.84
CA ASP A 237 -31.25 -9.88 16.86
C ASP A 237 -31.72 -8.42 16.82
N ASN A 238 -32.70 -8.14 15.96
CA ASN A 238 -33.80 -7.16 16.13
C ASN A 238 -34.34 -6.69 14.78
N GLN A 239 -35.13 -7.54 14.12
CA GLN A 239 -36.26 -7.05 13.34
C GLN A 239 -37.50 -7.79 13.83
N GLY A 240 -38.26 -7.13 14.72
CA GLY A 240 -39.65 -7.49 14.92
C GLY A 240 -40.37 -7.46 13.57
N LEU A 241 -41.13 -8.51 13.30
CA LEU A 241 -41.96 -8.64 12.11
C LEU A 241 -42.77 -7.36 11.85
N GLN A 242 -42.53 -6.71 10.71
CA GLN A 242 -43.59 -6.03 9.97
C GLN A 242 -43.86 -6.86 8.72
N ALA A 243 -44.99 -7.56 8.73
CA ALA A 243 -45.52 -8.18 7.53
C ALA A 243 -46.05 -7.07 6.62
N ASN A 244 -45.39 -6.84 5.49
CA ASN A 244 -46.01 -6.19 4.34
C ASN A 244 -46.11 -7.26 3.26
N GLU A 245 -47.33 -7.55 2.84
CA GLU A 245 -47.57 -8.38 1.66
C GLU A 245 -46.97 -7.67 0.44
N ASP A 246 -46.42 -8.45 -0.48
CA ASP A 246 -45.76 -8.02 -1.72
C ASP A 246 -44.29 -7.58 -1.63
N THR A 247 -43.38 -8.55 -1.41
CA THR A 247 -42.20 -8.80 -2.28
C THR A 247 -41.44 -10.05 -1.82
N ARG A 248 -40.82 -10.77 -2.77
CA ARG A 248 -40.14 -12.06 -2.58
C ARG A 248 -38.84 -11.91 -1.77
N THR A 249 -38.94 -11.82 -0.45
CA THR A 249 -37.79 -11.84 0.47
C THR A 249 -37.51 -13.28 0.93
N VAL A 250 -36.24 -13.69 0.90
CA VAL A 250 -35.77 -14.96 1.47
C VAL A 250 -35.85 -14.86 2.99
N THR A 251 -36.80 -15.57 3.60
CA THR A 251 -36.91 -15.72 5.06
C THR A 251 -36.27 -17.03 5.50
N GLY A 252 -35.13 -16.93 6.19
CA GLY A 252 -34.58 -18.06 6.95
C GLY A 252 -35.29 -18.18 8.29
N TYR A 253 -35.91 -19.32 8.56
CA TYR A 253 -36.49 -19.62 9.87
C TYR A 253 -35.41 -20.19 10.80
N LEU A 254 -35.06 -19.46 11.85
CA LEU A 254 -34.49 -20.08 13.06
C LEU A 254 -35.66 -20.48 13.96
N GLY A 255 -36.15 -21.70 13.77
CA GLY A 255 -37.16 -22.29 14.66
C GLY A 255 -36.61 -22.41 16.08
N GLY A 256 -37.47 -22.14 17.06
CA GLY A 256 -37.20 -21.93 18.48
C GLY A 256 -36.44 -23.04 19.26
N PRO A 257 -36.53 -23.05 20.61
CA PRO A 257 -35.57 -23.68 21.53
C PRO A 257 -35.26 -25.17 21.34
N ASP A 258 -36.01 -25.89 20.53
CA ASP A 258 -35.92 -27.35 20.35
C ASP A 258 -34.81 -27.80 19.38
N ASN A 259 -34.06 -26.88 18.75
CA ASN A 259 -33.00 -27.20 17.78
C ASN A 259 -31.57 -27.28 18.39
N TRP A 260 -31.46 -27.16 19.71
CA TRP A 260 -30.18 -27.25 20.43
C TRP A 260 -30.14 -28.53 21.27
N ASP A 261 -29.36 -29.53 20.83
CA ASP A 261 -29.09 -30.73 21.63
C ASP A 261 -27.89 -30.45 22.56
N GLN A 262 -28.20 -30.00 23.79
CA GLN A 262 -27.20 -29.73 24.84
C GLN A 262 -26.29 -30.94 25.12
N SER A 263 -26.77 -32.17 24.91
CA SER A 263 -25.97 -33.37 25.17
C SER A 263 -24.87 -33.61 24.12
N LYS A 264 -24.98 -32.98 22.94
CA LYS A 264 -24.07 -33.19 21.80
C LYS A 264 -23.37 -31.94 21.29
N GLU A 265 -23.66 -30.75 21.83
CA GLU A 265 -23.14 -29.46 21.31
C GLU A 265 -23.30 -29.32 19.79
N ARG A 266 -24.46 -29.75 19.28
CA ARG A 266 -24.79 -29.69 17.85
C ARG A 266 -25.86 -28.65 17.61
N LEU A 267 -25.59 -27.77 16.65
CA LEU A 267 -26.55 -26.81 16.15
C LEU A 267 -27.14 -27.32 14.83
N TYR A 268 -28.46 -27.39 14.75
CA TYR A 268 -29.17 -27.74 13.52
C TYR A 268 -29.78 -26.48 12.92
N VAL A 269 -29.36 -26.14 11.70
CA VAL A 269 -29.92 -25.01 10.94
C VAL A 269 -30.67 -25.59 9.74
N CYS A 270 -32.00 -25.46 9.74
CA CYS A 270 -32.81 -25.84 8.58
C CYS A 270 -32.90 -24.64 7.63
N LEU A 271 -32.49 -24.82 6.37
CA LEU A 271 -32.64 -23.81 5.33
C LEU A 271 -33.60 -24.36 4.28
N GLU A 272 -34.75 -23.70 4.10
CA GLU A 272 -35.67 -24.02 3.00
C GLU A 272 -35.22 -23.25 1.75
N LEU A 273 -34.61 -23.96 0.82
CA LEU A 273 -34.28 -23.45 -0.52
C LEU A 273 -35.28 -24.08 -1.50
N GLY A 274 -36.34 -23.33 -1.83
CA GLY A 274 -37.42 -23.79 -2.70
C GLY A 274 -38.29 -24.90 -2.08
N ARG A 275 -38.90 -25.77 -2.90
CA ARG A 275 -39.80 -26.86 -2.44
C ARG A 275 -39.09 -28.00 -1.68
N SER A 276 -37.77 -27.94 -1.55
CA SER A 276 -36.93 -28.93 -0.88
C SER A 276 -36.49 -28.44 0.50
N LYS A 277 -36.87 -29.17 1.56
CA LYS A 277 -36.39 -28.93 2.93
C LYS A 277 -34.97 -29.46 3.07
N ASN A 278 -34.01 -28.56 3.15
CA ASN A 278 -32.60 -28.92 3.31
C ASN A 278 -32.17 -28.65 4.76
N ARG A 279 -31.37 -29.55 5.34
CA ARG A 279 -30.88 -29.40 6.71
C ARG A 279 -29.37 -29.28 6.72
N ILE A 280 -28.87 -28.23 7.35
CA ILE A 280 -27.45 -28.04 7.62
C ILE A 280 -27.21 -28.38 9.09
N CYS A 281 -26.29 -29.31 9.35
CA CYS A 281 -25.87 -29.65 10.70
C CYS A 281 -24.46 -29.11 10.92
N ILE A 282 -24.28 -28.34 12.00
CA ILE A 282 -22.98 -27.79 12.39
C ILE A 282 -22.58 -28.43 13.72
N ASP A 283 -21.49 -29.21 13.70
CA ASP A 283 -20.91 -29.82 14.89
C ASP A 283 -19.74 -28.94 15.38
N LEU A 284 -20.00 -28.21 16.47
CA LEU A 284 -19.10 -27.17 16.97
C LEU A 284 -17.86 -27.77 17.65
N ARG A 285 -17.90 -29.02 18.14
CA ARG A 285 -16.74 -29.68 18.75
C ARG A 285 -15.69 -30.11 17.74
N ARG A 286 -16.13 -30.50 16.54
CA ARG A 286 -15.23 -31.06 15.51
C ARG A 286 -14.85 -30.06 14.42
N LYS A 287 -15.26 -28.79 14.54
CA LYS A 287 -15.17 -27.79 13.46
C LYS A 287 -15.69 -28.36 12.13
N HIS A 288 -16.80 -29.11 12.19
CA HIS A 288 -17.25 -29.94 11.09
C HIS A 288 -18.64 -29.50 10.65
N VAL A 289 -18.78 -29.15 9.37
CA VAL A 289 -20.05 -28.76 8.77
C VAL A 289 -20.51 -29.86 7.83
N THR A 290 -21.74 -30.33 8.04
CA THR A 290 -22.35 -31.38 7.25
C THR A 290 -23.63 -30.86 6.60
N LEU A 291 -23.69 -30.92 5.27
CA LEU A 291 -24.87 -30.54 4.50
C LEU A 291 -25.69 -31.78 4.13
N CYS A 292 -26.95 -31.82 4.55
CA CYS A 292 -27.90 -32.87 4.18
C CYS A 292 -28.99 -32.30 3.26
N LEU A 293 -29.02 -32.78 2.02
CA LEU A 293 -30.06 -32.47 1.04
C LEU A 293 -31.04 -33.66 1.02
N GLY A 294 -32.15 -33.54 1.76
CA GLY A 294 -33.06 -34.65 2.02
C GLY A 294 -32.44 -35.75 2.89
N SER A 295 -32.68 -37.02 2.56
CA SER A 295 -32.17 -38.21 3.28
C SER A 295 -30.76 -38.65 2.83
N VAL A 296 -30.07 -37.86 2.00
CA VAL A 296 -28.73 -38.18 1.48
C VAL A 296 -27.70 -37.16 1.97
N LEU A 297 -26.64 -37.66 2.61
CA LEU A 297 -25.43 -36.90 2.96
C LEU A 297 -24.65 -36.56 1.68
N GLN A 298 -24.46 -35.28 1.36
CA GLN A 298 -23.77 -34.89 0.12
C GLN A 298 -22.41 -34.24 0.33
N ALA A 299 -22.15 -33.57 1.47
CA ALA A 299 -20.86 -32.94 1.71
C ALA A 299 -20.53 -32.81 3.20
N SER A 300 -19.29 -33.14 3.53
CA SER A 300 -18.66 -32.94 4.83
C SER A 300 -17.43 -32.06 4.66
N LEU A 301 -17.43 -30.87 5.27
CA LEU A 301 -16.32 -29.93 5.24
C LEU A 301 -15.72 -29.81 6.65
N TRP A 302 -14.40 -29.99 6.73
CA TRP A 302 -13.62 -29.66 7.91
C TRP A 302 -13.21 -28.18 7.84
N CYS A 303 -13.64 -27.38 8.81
CA CYS A 303 -13.09 -26.04 9.02
C CYS A 303 -11.72 -26.17 9.69
N LYS A 304 -10.66 -25.65 9.05
CA LYS A 304 -9.35 -25.49 9.68
C LYS A 304 -9.42 -24.39 10.74
#